data_AF-M5JKT7-F1
#
_entry.id   AF-M5JKT7-F1
#
_cell.length_a   1.000
_cell.length_b   1.000
_cell.length_c   1.000
_cell.angle_alpha   90.00
_cell.angle_beta   90.00
_cell.angle_gamma   90.00
#
_symmetry.space_group_name_H-M   'P 1'
#
loop_
_entity.id
_entity.type
_entity.pdbx_description
1 polymer ?
#
loop_
_entity_poly.entity_id
_entity_poly.type
_entity_poly.pdbx_seq_one_letter_code
_entity_poly.pdbx_strand_id
1 'polypeptide(L)'
;MTRSLNRIAGLCLAFIVASQSAHAATLVPPGNRNAEQPPIPGASAKRTRELSTTYEKKYQKIYSLLKKDASLRSKIRSTAAAYGIDPIHIVGAIVGEHTYNVDVYDRLQTYYVKAMSYVNQGVSFGYNGESIGQFIKRPEFADCLKHKDSYSLWSCRENVWNKNFRGKSVGGNAYPNNRFSAVFFQPFYAGQTFGLGQINPLTALQMSDMVNRVSGLPKLNAEDGNVVYKTIMDPDLTLPYIAATLKQSINSYRQIADFDISKNPGLTATLYNTGGAEARARALASENARRRADGQEPVLPQENYYGWLVNSKLDELRSLF
;
A
#
# COMPACT_ATOMS: atom_id res chain seq x y z
N MET A 1 48.23 1.55 -61.80
CA MET A 1 47.88 2.95 -61.57
C MET A 1 46.38 3.10 -61.71
N THR A 2 45.70 3.53 -60.62
CA THR A 2 44.51 4.43 -60.53
C THR A 2 43.26 4.13 -61.39
N ARG A 3 42.00 4.09 -60.94
CA ARG A 3 41.25 4.63 -59.77
C ARG A 3 39.87 3.94 -59.78
N SER A 4 39.38 3.43 -58.64
CA SER A 4 38.27 4.00 -57.86
C SER A 4 36.92 4.13 -58.59
N LEU A 5 35.96 3.24 -58.29
CA LEU A 5 34.61 3.56 -57.77
C LEU A 5 33.78 2.26 -57.63
N ASN A 6 32.80 2.27 -56.73
CA ASN A 6 31.78 1.23 -56.50
C ASN A 6 32.15 0.10 -55.54
N ARG A 7 32.66 0.50 -54.36
CA ARG A 7 32.14 -0.10 -53.11
C ARG A 7 30.80 0.58 -52.82
N ILE A 8 29.86 -0.16 -52.22
CA ILE A 8 28.49 0.25 -51.80
C ILE A 8 27.41 -0.12 -52.83
N ALA A 9 27.08 -1.42 -52.91
CA ALA A 9 25.75 -1.87 -53.34
C ALA A 9 25.46 -3.21 -52.65
N GLY A 10 24.38 -3.26 -51.86
CA GLY A 10 23.75 -4.53 -51.49
C GLY A 10 23.93 -5.04 -50.06
N LEU A 11 23.87 -4.18 -49.04
CA LEU A 11 23.58 -4.63 -47.67
C LEU A 11 22.55 -3.69 -47.00
N CYS A 12 21.44 -3.49 -47.68
CA CYS A 12 20.24 -2.88 -47.12
C CYS A 12 19.07 -3.82 -47.40
N LEU A 13 18.76 -4.73 -46.47
CA LEU A 13 17.38 -5.11 -46.18
C LEU A 13 17.29 -5.94 -44.89
N ALA A 14 16.38 -5.52 -44.01
CA ALA A 14 15.81 -6.23 -42.88
C ALA A 14 16.61 -6.31 -41.55
N PHE A 15 17.00 -5.15 -41.01
CA PHE A 15 16.82 -4.93 -39.56
C PHE A 15 15.44 -4.30 -39.37
N ILE A 16 14.41 -5.15 -39.30
CA ILE A 16 13.12 -4.74 -38.72
C ILE A 16 13.39 -4.60 -37.22
N VAL A 17 13.83 -3.41 -36.82
CA VAL A 17 13.71 -2.97 -35.43
C VAL A 17 12.21 -2.90 -35.19
N ALA A 18 11.66 -3.92 -34.55
CA ALA A 18 10.34 -3.84 -33.95
C ALA A 18 10.41 -2.74 -32.89
N SER A 19 10.09 -1.51 -33.30
CA SER A 19 9.76 -0.43 -32.38
C SER A 19 8.56 -0.90 -31.59
N GLN A 20 8.81 -1.49 -30.41
CA GLN A 20 7.76 -1.62 -29.41
C GLN A 20 7.36 -0.19 -29.08
N SER A 21 6.22 0.26 -29.61
CA SER A 21 5.60 1.50 -29.19
C SER A 21 5.46 1.43 -27.68
N ALA A 22 6.25 2.22 -26.95
CA ALA A 22 6.07 2.38 -25.52
C ALA A 22 4.72 3.08 -25.33
N HIS A 23 3.65 2.30 -25.20
CA HIS A 23 2.34 2.84 -24.88
C HIS A 23 2.43 3.45 -23.48
N ALA A 24 2.14 4.74 -23.38
CA ALA A 24 2.03 5.38 -22.09
C ALA A 24 0.80 4.82 -21.37
N ALA A 25 0.95 4.53 -20.08
CA ALA A 25 -0.16 4.06 -19.26
C ALA A 25 -1.34 5.03 -19.31
N THR A 26 -2.55 4.49 -19.35
CA THR A 26 -3.78 5.28 -19.44
C THR A 26 -3.95 6.08 -18.16
N LEU A 27 -3.97 7.41 -18.26
CA LEU A 27 -4.19 8.27 -17.10
C LEU A 27 -5.62 8.12 -16.60
N VAL A 28 -5.77 7.78 -15.33
CA VAL A 28 -7.08 7.76 -14.68
C VAL A 28 -7.39 9.16 -14.14
N PRO A 29 -8.48 9.80 -14.61
CA PRO A 29 -8.79 11.17 -14.21
C PRO A 29 -9.13 11.24 -12.71
N PRO A 30 -8.98 12.42 -12.08
CA PRO A 30 -9.40 12.63 -10.71
C PRO A 30 -10.92 12.45 -10.53
N GLY A 31 -11.34 12.29 -9.28
CA GLY A 31 -12.74 12.23 -8.89
C GLY A 31 -13.34 10.82 -8.91
N ASN A 32 -14.59 10.74 -8.48
CA ASN A 32 -15.30 9.47 -8.30
C ASN A 32 -15.75 8.87 -9.62
N ARG A 33 -15.78 7.54 -9.67
CA ARG A 33 -16.43 6.77 -10.73
C ARG A 33 -17.86 6.41 -10.34
N ASN A 34 -18.18 6.42 -9.05
CA ASN A 34 -19.52 6.21 -8.53
C ASN A 34 -20.16 7.55 -8.13
N ALA A 35 -21.40 7.80 -8.57
CA ALA A 35 -22.16 9.00 -8.20
C ALA A 35 -22.45 9.04 -6.70
N GLU A 36 -22.72 7.88 -6.10
CA GLU A 36 -23.00 7.72 -4.68
C GLU A 36 -21.85 6.99 -3.98
N GLN A 37 -21.75 7.21 -2.67
CA GLN A 37 -20.74 6.55 -1.85
C GLN A 37 -20.96 5.04 -1.82
N PRO A 38 -19.94 4.22 -2.14
CA PRO A 38 -20.02 2.78 -1.97
C PRO A 38 -20.33 2.37 -0.53
N PRO A 39 -20.94 1.18 -0.29
CA PRO A 39 -21.31 0.74 1.05
C PRO A 39 -20.15 0.76 2.05
N ILE A 40 -20.40 1.30 3.24
CA ILE A 40 -19.44 1.33 4.34
C ILE A 40 -19.56 0.01 5.13
N PRO A 41 -18.46 -0.72 5.38
CA PRO A 41 -18.49 -1.95 6.14
C PRO A 41 -19.05 -1.78 7.56
N GLY A 42 -19.81 -2.77 8.02
CA GLY A 42 -20.46 -2.75 9.35
C GLY A 42 -19.49 -2.58 10.52
N ALA A 43 -18.23 -3.02 10.38
CA ALA A 43 -17.19 -2.82 11.39
C ALA A 43 -16.86 -1.33 11.61
N SER A 44 -16.87 -0.51 10.55
CA SER A 44 -16.67 0.94 10.64
C SER A 44 -17.86 1.61 11.34
N ALA A 45 -19.08 1.15 11.04
CA ALA A 45 -20.29 1.63 11.71
C ALA A 45 -20.30 1.27 13.20
N LYS A 46 -19.89 0.04 13.55
CA LYS A 46 -19.75 -0.41 14.94
C LYS A 46 -18.79 0.48 15.72
N ARG A 47 -17.56 0.69 15.24
CA ARG A 47 -16.55 1.54 15.90
C ARG A 47 -17.02 2.98 16.06
N THR A 48 -17.71 3.51 15.06
CA THR A 48 -18.24 4.89 15.11
C THR A 48 -19.32 5.04 16.18
N ARG A 49 -20.18 4.02 16.36
CA ARG A 49 -21.13 3.96 17.47
C ARG A 49 -20.44 3.80 18.84
N GLU A 50 -19.45 2.92 18.93
CA GLU A 50 -18.67 2.71 20.18
C GLU A 50 -17.95 3.99 20.64
N LEU A 51 -17.57 4.86 19.70
CA LEU A 51 -16.97 6.17 19.97
C LEU A 51 -18.01 7.31 20.12
N SER A 52 -19.31 7.00 20.09
CA SER A 52 -20.40 7.98 20.21
C SER A 52 -20.25 9.19 19.28
N THR A 53 -19.82 8.95 18.04
CA THR A 53 -19.50 10.00 17.07
C THR A 53 -20.13 9.72 15.69
N THR A 54 -19.87 10.58 14.70
CA THR A 54 -20.29 10.40 13.30
C THR A 54 -19.10 10.50 12.37
N TYR A 55 -19.22 9.95 11.15
CA TYR A 55 -18.15 10.08 10.15
C TYR A 55 -17.81 11.54 9.84
N GLU A 56 -18.82 12.41 9.73
CA GLU A 56 -18.58 13.85 9.50
C GLU A 56 -17.82 14.48 10.66
N LYS A 57 -18.18 14.20 11.92
CA LYS A 57 -17.43 14.70 13.09
C LYS A 57 -15.98 14.21 13.07
N LYS A 58 -15.74 12.95 12.71
CA LYS A 58 -14.39 12.38 12.60
C LYS A 58 -13.59 13.03 11.47
N TYR A 59 -14.21 13.24 10.31
CA TYR A 59 -13.62 13.98 9.19
C TYR A 59 -13.21 15.40 9.62
N GLN A 60 -14.12 16.15 10.24
CA GLN A 60 -13.85 17.50 10.71
C GLN A 60 -12.71 17.56 11.74
N LYS A 61 -12.58 16.55 12.61
CA LYS A 61 -11.45 16.45 13.54
C LYS A 61 -10.11 16.30 12.82
N ILE A 62 -9.97 15.34 11.89
CA ILE A 62 -8.71 15.15 11.16
C ILE A 62 -8.39 16.35 10.26
N TYR A 63 -9.40 16.92 9.61
CA TYR A 63 -9.25 18.13 8.80
C TYR A 63 -8.76 19.32 9.65
N SER A 64 -9.37 19.56 10.82
CA SER A 64 -8.96 20.61 11.75
C SER A 64 -7.53 20.42 12.27
N LEU A 65 -7.12 19.18 12.56
CA LEU A 65 -5.74 18.88 12.92
C LEU A 65 -4.78 19.26 11.79
N LEU A 66 -5.04 18.79 10.55
CA LEU A 66 -4.18 19.09 9.40
C LEU A 66 -4.12 20.60 9.12
N LYS A 67 -5.24 21.30 9.25
CA LYS A 67 -5.32 22.76 9.06
C LYS A 67 -4.46 23.52 10.06
N LYS A 68 -4.50 23.12 11.34
CA LYS A 68 -3.80 23.81 12.44
C LYS A 68 -2.31 23.45 12.51
N ASP A 69 -1.93 22.23 12.16
CA ASP A 69 -0.56 21.74 12.29
C ASP A 69 0.27 22.00 11.03
N ALA A 70 0.86 23.19 10.93
CA ALA A 70 1.74 23.55 9.83
C ALA A 70 3.01 22.69 9.75
N SER A 71 3.50 22.17 10.89
CA SER A 71 4.68 21.32 10.95
C SER A 71 4.40 19.96 10.32
N LEU A 72 3.27 19.33 10.69
CA LEU A 72 2.82 18.09 10.06
C LEU A 72 2.61 18.26 8.56
N ARG A 73 1.96 19.35 8.12
CA ARG A 73 1.81 19.62 6.68
C ARG A 73 3.15 19.76 5.96
N SER A 74 4.12 20.42 6.58
CA SER A 74 5.49 20.53 6.04
C SER A 74 6.16 19.15 5.90
N LYS A 75 6.07 18.31 6.94
CA LYS A 75 6.59 16.93 6.90
C LYS A 75 5.93 16.09 5.82
N ILE A 76 4.60 16.20 5.65
CA ILE A 76 3.86 15.52 4.58
C ILE A 76 4.35 15.98 3.20
N ARG A 77 4.48 17.30 2.95
CA ARG A 77 4.99 17.83 1.68
C ARG A 77 6.40 17.33 1.37
N SER A 78 7.31 17.43 2.33
CA SER A 78 8.69 16.98 2.18
C SER A 78 8.76 15.47 1.89
N THR A 79 8.01 14.66 2.65
CA THR A 79 7.95 13.21 2.42
C THR A 79 7.36 12.90 1.05
N ALA A 80 6.23 13.50 0.67
CA ALA A 80 5.61 13.26 -0.63
C ALA A 80 6.56 13.60 -1.79
N ALA A 81 7.27 14.72 -1.70
CA ALA A 81 8.28 15.13 -2.67
C ALA A 81 9.41 14.10 -2.80
N ALA A 82 9.95 13.59 -1.69
CA ALA A 82 11.00 12.57 -1.70
C ALA A 82 10.59 11.28 -2.43
N TYR A 83 9.30 10.90 -2.36
CA TYR A 83 8.76 9.72 -3.03
C TYR A 83 8.20 10.01 -4.44
N GLY A 84 8.24 11.28 -4.86
CA GLY A 84 7.68 11.72 -6.14
C GLY A 84 6.20 11.39 -6.28
N ILE A 85 5.41 11.75 -5.26
CA ILE A 85 3.95 11.69 -5.25
C ILE A 85 3.38 13.04 -4.81
N ASP A 86 2.15 13.35 -5.22
CA ASP A 86 1.43 14.51 -4.70
C ASP A 86 1.11 14.30 -3.20
N PRO A 87 1.35 15.29 -2.31
CA PRO A 87 1.03 15.17 -0.88
C PRO A 87 -0.44 14.81 -0.61
N ILE A 88 -1.34 15.13 -1.53
CA ILE A 88 -2.75 14.78 -1.41
C ILE A 88 -3.00 13.27 -1.31
N HIS A 89 -2.10 12.42 -1.81
CA HIS A 89 -2.20 10.97 -1.62
C HIS A 89 -1.98 10.55 -0.17
N ILE A 90 -0.97 11.13 0.51
CA ILE A 90 -0.70 10.87 1.93
C ILE A 90 -1.87 11.38 2.77
N VAL A 91 -2.35 12.59 2.46
CA VAL A 91 -3.48 13.21 3.14
C VAL A 91 -4.75 12.37 2.97
N GLY A 92 -5.04 11.92 1.75
CA GLY A 92 -6.21 11.09 1.46
C GLY A 92 -6.20 9.77 2.25
N ALA A 93 -5.04 9.12 2.36
CA ALA A 93 -4.88 7.92 3.19
C ALA A 93 -5.17 8.20 4.67
N ILE A 94 -4.56 9.24 5.24
CA ILE A 94 -4.78 9.63 6.65
C ILE A 94 -6.25 10.00 6.89
N VAL A 95 -6.83 10.83 6.04
CA VAL A 95 -8.23 11.27 6.18
C VAL A 95 -9.21 10.09 6.11
N GLY A 96 -9.02 9.16 5.17
CA GLY A 96 -9.83 7.95 5.09
C GLY A 96 -9.76 7.13 6.39
N GLU A 97 -8.54 6.85 6.87
CA GLU A 97 -8.29 6.05 8.07
C GLU A 97 -8.94 6.67 9.32
N HIS A 98 -8.75 7.97 9.52
CA HIS A 98 -9.30 8.68 10.68
C HIS A 98 -10.78 9.04 10.53
N THR A 99 -11.36 8.92 9.34
CA THR A 99 -12.82 9.07 9.18
C THR A 99 -13.55 7.76 9.50
N TYR A 100 -13.04 6.62 9.02
CA TYR A 100 -13.81 5.37 9.08
C TYR A 100 -13.25 4.30 10.02
N ASN A 101 -11.96 4.32 10.35
CA ASN A 101 -11.35 3.28 11.19
C ASN A 101 -11.07 3.76 12.62
N VAL A 102 -10.43 4.92 12.79
CA VAL A 102 -9.94 5.42 14.10
C VAL A 102 -10.35 6.87 14.37
N ASP A 103 -10.08 7.42 15.56
CA ASP A 103 -10.26 8.85 15.90
C ASP A 103 -8.89 9.44 16.31
N VAL A 104 -8.67 10.71 15.96
CA VAL A 104 -7.38 11.42 15.91
C VAL A 104 -6.87 11.82 17.29
N TYR A 105 -7.74 12.37 18.13
CA TYR A 105 -7.32 13.10 19.34
C TYR A 105 -6.95 12.19 20.51
N ASP A 106 -7.46 10.97 20.58
CA ASP A 106 -7.23 10.11 21.75
C ASP A 106 -5.80 9.53 21.81
N ARG A 107 -4.96 9.72 20.78
CA ARG A 107 -3.95 8.70 20.49
C ARG A 107 -2.52 9.09 20.15
N LEU A 108 -2.12 10.31 19.84
CA LEU A 108 -0.68 10.52 19.54
C LEU A 108 0.20 10.21 20.76
N GLN A 109 -0.16 10.70 21.96
CA GLN A 109 0.53 10.33 23.20
C GLN A 109 0.24 8.88 23.62
N THR A 110 -1.03 8.43 23.54
CA THR A 110 -1.41 7.05 23.90
C THR A 110 -0.73 6.00 23.02
N TYR A 111 -0.51 6.28 21.73
CA TYR A 111 0.21 5.40 20.81
C TYR A 111 1.66 5.29 21.20
N TYR A 112 2.31 6.41 21.53
CA TYR A 112 3.69 6.39 21.99
C TYR A 112 3.84 5.58 23.29
N VAL A 113 2.97 5.80 24.27
CA VAL A 113 2.98 5.04 25.54
C VAL A 113 2.74 3.55 25.29
N LYS A 114 1.75 3.20 24.45
CA LYS A 114 1.50 1.80 24.07
C LYS A 114 2.68 1.19 23.33
N ALA A 115 3.34 1.95 22.45
CA ALA A 115 4.51 1.50 21.71
C ALA A 115 5.63 1.08 22.66
N MET A 116 5.95 1.95 23.61
CA MET A 116 6.97 1.67 24.61
C MET A 116 6.60 0.47 25.47
N SER A 117 5.32 0.32 25.86
CA SER A 117 4.88 -0.86 26.61
C SER A 117 5.09 -2.18 25.84
N TYR A 118 4.80 -2.19 24.54
CA TYR A 118 4.97 -3.40 23.71
C TYR A 118 6.43 -3.71 23.44
N VAL A 119 7.23 -2.69 23.14
CA VAL A 119 8.68 -2.84 22.95
C VAL A 119 9.34 -3.38 24.21
N ASN A 120 8.94 -2.89 25.39
CA ASN A 120 9.47 -3.33 26.68
C ASN A 120 9.04 -4.76 27.04
N GLN A 121 7.90 -5.25 26.53
CA GLN A 121 7.44 -6.63 26.73
C GLN A 121 8.16 -7.64 25.84
N GLY A 122 8.89 -7.18 24.81
CA GLY A 122 9.49 -8.02 23.79
C GLY A 122 8.47 -8.40 22.73
N VAL A 123 8.65 -7.88 21.52
CA VAL A 123 7.81 -8.22 20.37
C VAL A 123 8.46 -9.36 19.59
N SER A 124 7.73 -10.48 19.49
CA SER A 124 8.05 -11.58 18.58
C SER A 124 6.89 -11.82 17.61
N PHE A 125 7.21 -12.04 16.34
CA PHE A 125 6.23 -12.40 15.32
C PHE A 125 6.18 -13.92 15.17
N GLY A 126 4.98 -14.48 15.23
CA GLY A 126 4.79 -15.93 15.23
C GLY A 126 3.33 -16.34 15.37
N TYR A 127 3.10 -17.64 15.22
CA TYR A 127 1.79 -18.28 15.37
C TYR A 127 1.95 -19.61 16.09
N ASN A 128 1.11 -19.87 17.10
CA ASN A 128 1.13 -21.11 17.90
C ASN A 128 2.53 -21.52 18.39
N GLY A 129 3.31 -20.57 18.89
CA GLY A 129 4.66 -20.81 19.42
C GLY A 129 5.76 -20.95 18.37
N GLU A 130 5.42 -20.90 17.08
CA GLU A 130 6.39 -20.90 15.98
C GLU A 130 6.66 -19.46 15.51
N SER A 131 7.93 -19.06 15.49
CA SER A 131 8.34 -17.74 14.98
C SER A 131 8.13 -17.62 13.47
N ILE A 132 7.96 -16.39 12.98
CA ILE A 132 7.86 -16.12 11.55
C ILE A 132 9.10 -16.59 10.78
N GLY A 133 10.31 -16.43 11.34
CA GLY A 133 11.56 -16.87 10.71
C GLY A 133 11.69 -18.38 10.63
N GLN A 134 11.14 -19.12 11.59
CA GLN A 134 10.97 -20.57 11.45
C GLN A 134 9.91 -20.88 10.40
N PHE A 135 8.79 -20.14 10.42
CA PHE A 135 7.65 -20.45 9.58
C PHE A 135 7.97 -20.44 8.08
N ILE A 136 8.64 -19.38 7.65
CA ILE A 136 8.99 -19.10 6.25
C ILE A 136 10.19 -19.91 5.72
N LYS A 137 10.77 -20.81 6.51
CA LYS A 137 11.81 -21.76 6.06
C LYS A 137 11.25 -23.01 5.41
N ARG A 138 9.93 -23.22 5.45
CA ARG A 138 9.31 -24.41 4.84
C ARG A 138 9.49 -24.44 3.32
N PRO A 139 9.51 -25.64 2.69
CA PRO A 139 9.70 -25.79 1.24
C PRO A 139 8.73 -24.98 0.38
N GLU A 140 7.49 -24.76 0.84
CA GLU A 140 6.47 -23.99 0.13
C GLU A 140 6.90 -22.53 -0.13
N PHE A 141 7.86 -22.01 0.64
CA PHE A 141 8.39 -20.65 0.49
C PHE A 141 9.69 -20.58 -0.31
N ALA A 142 10.26 -21.71 -0.75
CA ALA A 142 11.57 -21.75 -1.41
C ALA A 142 11.64 -20.83 -2.63
N ASP A 143 10.58 -20.80 -3.45
CA ASP A 143 10.48 -19.94 -4.63
C ASP A 143 10.53 -18.45 -4.30
N CYS A 144 10.17 -18.04 -3.09
CA CYS A 144 10.22 -16.65 -2.68
C CYS A 144 11.65 -16.14 -2.49
N LEU A 145 12.63 -17.02 -2.28
CA LEU A 145 14.03 -16.65 -2.06
C LEU A 145 14.70 -16.02 -3.29
N LYS A 146 14.10 -16.16 -4.49
CA LYS A 146 14.57 -15.48 -5.70
C LYS A 146 14.38 -13.96 -5.66
N HIS A 147 13.46 -13.47 -4.84
CA HIS A 147 13.15 -12.05 -4.73
C HIS A 147 14.16 -11.36 -3.81
N LYS A 148 14.88 -10.39 -4.36
CA LYS A 148 15.93 -9.64 -3.64
C LYS A 148 15.37 -8.42 -2.92
N ASP A 149 14.27 -7.86 -3.41
CA ASP A 149 13.61 -6.71 -2.79
C ASP A 149 12.56 -7.15 -1.76
N SER A 150 12.44 -6.34 -0.70
CA SER A 150 11.54 -6.59 0.42
C SER A 150 10.08 -6.73 0.00
N TYR A 151 9.63 -5.95 -0.98
CA TYR A 151 8.23 -5.95 -1.41
C TYR A 151 7.87 -7.30 -2.04
N SER A 152 8.58 -7.68 -3.10
CA SER A 152 8.32 -8.92 -3.84
C SER A 152 8.52 -10.15 -2.96
N LEU A 153 9.51 -10.12 -2.06
CA LEU A 153 9.76 -11.21 -1.11
C LEU A 153 8.56 -11.42 -0.17
N TRP A 154 8.10 -10.37 0.50
CA TRP A 154 6.99 -10.48 1.45
C TRP A 154 5.64 -10.69 0.78
N SER A 155 5.41 -10.11 -0.40
CA SER A 155 4.23 -10.40 -1.21
C SER A 155 4.20 -11.84 -1.71
N CYS A 156 5.34 -12.41 -2.11
CA CYS A 156 5.43 -13.83 -2.44
C CYS A 156 5.05 -14.71 -1.25
N ARG A 157 5.59 -14.41 -0.05
CA ARG A 157 5.26 -15.15 1.18
C ARG A 157 3.78 -15.07 1.53
N GLU A 158 3.17 -13.89 1.41
CA GLU A 158 1.73 -13.73 1.62
C GLU A 158 0.90 -14.53 0.60
N ASN A 159 1.33 -14.60 -0.66
CA ASN A 159 0.68 -15.41 -1.68
C ASN A 159 0.79 -16.91 -1.38
N VAL A 160 1.97 -17.37 -0.93
CA VAL A 160 2.18 -18.75 -0.48
C VAL A 160 1.26 -19.06 0.71
N TRP A 161 1.19 -18.18 1.71
CA TRP A 161 0.25 -18.31 2.83
C TRP A 161 -1.19 -18.49 2.34
N ASN A 162 -1.68 -17.58 1.50
CA ASN A 162 -3.06 -17.59 1.00
C ASN A 162 -3.36 -18.85 0.17
N LYS A 163 -2.39 -19.32 -0.62
CA LYS A 163 -2.58 -20.48 -1.50
C LYS A 163 -2.48 -21.80 -0.75
N ASN A 164 -1.51 -21.95 0.14
CA ASN A 164 -1.11 -23.26 0.66
C ASN A 164 -1.56 -23.49 2.11
N PHE A 165 -1.69 -22.44 2.92
CA PHE A 165 -1.90 -22.59 4.37
C PHE A 165 -3.25 -22.08 4.85
N ARG A 166 -3.68 -20.89 4.41
CA ARG A 166 -4.88 -20.23 4.91
C ARG A 166 -6.12 -21.13 4.86
N GLY A 167 -6.69 -21.45 6.02
CA GLY A 167 -7.89 -22.29 6.15
C GLY A 167 -7.69 -23.76 5.78
N LYS A 168 -6.44 -24.24 5.72
CA LYS A 168 -6.07 -25.61 5.33
C LYS A 168 -5.34 -26.31 6.46
N SER A 169 -5.23 -27.63 6.34
CA SER A 169 -4.34 -28.45 7.18
C SER A 169 -3.12 -28.85 6.38
N VAL A 170 -1.92 -28.54 6.89
CA VAL A 170 -0.64 -28.86 6.24
C VAL A 170 0.29 -29.48 7.27
N GLY A 171 0.81 -30.67 6.97
CA GLY A 171 1.72 -31.39 7.88
C GLY A 171 1.10 -31.71 9.25
N GLY A 172 -0.18 -32.03 9.29
CA GLY A 172 -0.91 -32.33 10.54
C GLY A 172 -1.38 -31.11 11.33
N ASN A 173 -1.01 -29.89 10.93
CA ASN A 173 -1.41 -28.65 11.62
C ASN A 173 -2.53 -27.94 10.85
N ALA A 174 -3.60 -27.56 11.55
CA ALA A 174 -4.67 -26.74 11.00
C ALA A 174 -4.34 -25.25 11.09
N TYR A 175 -4.54 -24.51 10.01
CA TYR A 175 -4.27 -23.08 9.93
C TYR A 175 -5.56 -22.27 9.81
N PRO A 176 -5.64 -21.09 10.46
CA PRO A 176 -6.84 -20.27 10.44
C PRO A 176 -7.12 -19.73 9.04
N ASN A 177 -8.41 -19.58 8.71
CA ASN A 177 -8.83 -18.86 7.51
C ASN A 177 -8.72 -17.34 7.71
N ASN A 178 -7.50 -16.84 7.89
CA ASN A 178 -7.22 -15.43 8.15
C ASN A 178 -6.02 -14.93 7.34
N ARG A 179 -5.84 -13.61 7.28
CA ARG A 179 -4.75 -12.95 6.55
C ARG A 179 -3.38 -13.25 7.18
N PHE A 180 -2.33 -13.35 6.36
CA PHE A 180 -0.97 -13.64 6.83
C PHE A 180 -0.50 -12.65 7.91
N SER A 181 -0.69 -11.36 7.66
CA SER A 181 -0.43 -10.28 8.61
C SER A 181 -1.18 -10.45 9.94
N ALA A 182 -2.42 -10.95 9.88
CA ALA A 182 -3.22 -11.14 11.08
C ALA A 182 -2.81 -12.36 11.92
N VAL A 183 -2.23 -13.36 11.27
CA VAL A 183 -1.84 -14.61 11.93
C VAL A 183 -0.46 -14.50 12.57
N PHE A 184 0.51 -13.88 11.89
CA PHE A 184 1.91 -13.88 12.34
C PHE A 184 2.39 -12.54 12.89
N PHE A 185 1.78 -11.42 12.48
CA PHE A 185 2.31 -10.08 12.74
C PHE A 185 1.47 -9.27 13.73
N GLN A 186 0.66 -9.94 14.53
CA GLN A 186 -0.24 -9.32 15.51
C GLN A 186 -0.15 -9.99 16.88
N PRO A 187 1.03 -9.97 17.53
CA PRO A 187 1.28 -10.72 18.77
C PRO A 187 0.42 -10.30 19.96
N PHE A 188 -0.16 -9.09 19.96
CA PHE A 188 -0.95 -8.59 21.08
C PHE A 188 -2.45 -8.59 20.82
N TYR A 189 -2.90 -8.05 19.69
CA TYR A 189 -4.31 -8.03 19.32
C TYR A 189 -4.50 -8.09 17.80
N ALA A 190 -5.46 -8.90 17.36
CA ALA A 190 -5.84 -8.99 15.96
C ALA A 190 -6.36 -7.64 15.42
N GLY A 191 -5.90 -7.25 14.24
CA GLY A 191 -6.32 -6.05 13.50
C GLY A 191 -5.58 -4.75 13.82
N GLN A 192 -4.51 -4.76 14.63
CA GLN A 192 -3.86 -3.50 15.02
C GLN A 192 -3.00 -2.87 13.91
N THR A 193 -3.21 -1.58 13.77
CA THR A 193 -2.53 -0.64 12.89
C THR A 193 -2.18 0.59 13.72
N PHE A 194 -1.04 1.24 13.44
CA PHE A 194 -0.54 2.27 14.35
C PHE A 194 -0.10 3.57 13.66
N GLY A 195 0.08 4.60 14.48
CA GLY A 195 0.47 5.93 14.03
C GLY A 195 -0.62 6.64 13.22
N LEU A 196 -0.28 7.81 12.69
CA LEU A 196 -1.20 8.59 11.83
C LEU A 196 -1.63 7.81 10.58
N GLY A 197 -0.74 6.95 10.06
CA GLY A 197 -0.99 6.16 8.86
C GLY A 197 -1.71 4.84 9.08
N GLN A 198 -1.88 4.37 10.32
CA GLN A 198 -2.45 3.05 10.57
C GLN A 198 -1.73 1.94 9.77
N ILE A 199 -0.39 1.90 9.84
CA ILE A 199 0.41 0.86 9.16
C ILE A 199 0.53 -0.39 10.04
N ASN A 200 0.50 -1.57 9.41
CA ASN A 200 0.76 -2.84 10.08
C ASN A 200 2.21 -3.32 9.84
N PRO A 201 2.76 -4.24 10.67
CA PRO A 201 4.15 -4.67 10.55
C PRO A 201 4.53 -5.28 9.19
N LEU A 202 3.65 -6.09 8.57
CA LEU A 202 3.93 -6.71 7.28
C LEU A 202 4.07 -5.65 6.18
N THR A 203 3.23 -4.63 6.18
CA THR A 203 3.32 -3.50 5.24
C THR A 203 4.63 -2.73 5.43
N ALA A 204 5.07 -2.50 6.67
CA ALA A 204 6.36 -1.88 6.91
C ALA A 204 7.53 -2.73 6.39
N LEU A 205 7.51 -4.03 6.67
CA LEU A 205 8.50 -4.98 6.14
C LEU A 205 8.53 -5.01 4.61
N GLN A 206 7.37 -5.01 3.97
CA GLN A 206 7.22 -4.92 2.52
C GLN A 206 7.88 -3.66 1.94
N MET A 207 7.67 -2.50 2.58
CA MET A 207 8.16 -1.21 2.08
C MET A 207 9.62 -0.92 2.46
N SER A 208 10.25 -1.76 3.27
CA SER A 208 11.52 -1.46 3.93
C SER A 208 12.64 -1.07 2.97
N ASP A 209 12.83 -1.77 1.85
CA ASP A 209 13.89 -1.43 0.89
C ASP A 209 13.65 -0.10 0.18
N MET A 210 12.39 0.22 -0.12
CA MET A 210 12.05 1.51 -0.73
C MET A 210 12.30 2.65 0.27
N VAL A 211 11.90 2.45 1.52
CA VAL A 211 12.08 3.45 2.58
C VAL A 211 13.55 3.64 2.93
N ASN A 212 14.33 2.57 3.00
CA ASN A 212 15.77 2.66 3.19
C ASN A 212 16.44 3.45 2.06
N ARG A 213 16.08 3.16 0.80
CA ARG A 213 16.65 3.85 -0.36
C ARG A 213 16.28 5.33 -0.44
N VAL A 214 15.04 5.69 -0.14
CA VAL A 214 14.52 7.06 -0.33
C VAL A 214 14.76 7.93 0.92
N SER A 215 14.54 7.37 2.11
CA SER A 215 14.55 8.13 3.38
C SER A 215 15.73 7.78 4.29
N GLY A 216 16.59 6.82 3.91
CA GLY A 216 17.77 6.44 4.69
C GLY A 216 17.48 5.68 5.99
N LEU A 217 16.22 5.31 6.27
CA LEU A 217 15.90 4.55 7.49
C LEU A 217 16.48 3.13 7.42
N PRO A 218 16.87 2.51 8.55
CA PRO A 218 17.38 1.15 8.57
C PRO A 218 16.40 0.14 7.95
N LYS A 219 16.94 -0.90 7.31
CA LYS A 219 16.12 -2.01 6.84
C LYS A 219 15.52 -2.76 8.03
N LEU A 220 14.25 -3.15 7.90
CA LEU A 220 13.50 -3.87 8.90
C LEU A 220 13.69 -5.37 8.73
N ASN A 221 13.77 -6.07 9.86
CA ASN A 221 13.83 -7.53 9.92
C ASN A 221 12.64 -8.04 10.73
N ALA A 222 11.98 -9.11 10.26
CA ALA A 222 10.88 -9.72 10.98
C ALA A 222 11.33 -10.45 12.26
N GLU A 223 12.61 -10.77 12.40
CA GLU A 223 13.15 -11.28 13.67
C GLU A 223 13.36 -10.17 14.72
N ASP A 224 13.29 -8.89 14.32
CA ASP A 224 13.39 -7.74 15.22
C ASP A 224 12.02 -7.03 15.33
N GLY A 225 11.09 -7.72 15.99
CA GLY A 225 9.73 -7.21 16.16
C GLY A 225 9.67 -5.86 16.86
N ASN A 226 10.61 -5.58 17.78
CA ASN A 226 10.68 -4.34 18.54
C ASN A 226 10.94 -3.14 17.62
N VAL A 227 11.94 -3.25 16.73
CA VAL A 227 12.26 -2.19 15.77
C VAL A 227 11.11 -1.99 14.79
N VAL A 228 10.47 -3.07 14.33
CA VAL A 228 9.31 -2.98 13.43
C VAL A 228 8.14 -2.23 14.11
N TYR A 229 7.80 -2.59 15.36
CA TYR A 229 6.73 -1.93 16.11
C TYR A 229 7.04 -0.47 16.41
N LYS A 230 8.27 -0.16 16.85
CA LYS A 230 8.70 1.23 17.05
C LYS A 230 8.50 2.05 15.79
N THR A 231 8.90 1.50 14.64
CA THR A 231 8.82 2.18 13.34
C THR A 231 7.39 2.53 12.94
N ILE A 232 6.42 1.63 13.13
CA ILE A 232 5.02 1.87 12.71
C ILE A 232 4.21 2.66 13.75
N MET A 233 4.70 2.80 14.97
CA MET A 233 4.03 3.54 16.04
C MET A 233 4.55 4.97 16.19
N ASP A 234 5.81 5.20 15.85
CA ASP A 234 6.43 6.53 15.87
C ASP A 234 5.95 7.37 14.67
N PRO A 235 5.31 8.54 14.89
CA PRO A 235 4.77 9.36 13.81
C PRO A 235 5.83 9.89 12.85
N ASP A 236 7.07 10.11 13.32
CA ASP A 236 8.16 10.62 12.48
C ASP A 236 8.75 9.52 11.61
N LEU A 237 8.76 8.28 12.10
CA LEU A 237 9.22 7.12 11.33
C LEU A 237 8.16 6.59 10.36
N THR A 238 6.87 6.77 10.66
CA THR A 238 5.78 6.14 9.89
C THR A 238 5.48 6.84 8.57
N LEU A 239 5.62 8.17 8.47
CA LEU A 239 5.28 8.94 7.25
C LEU A 239 5.96 8.39 5.98
N PRO A 240 7.28 8.09 5.97
CA PRO A 240 7.95 7.44 4.83
C PRO A 240 7.30 6.13 4.37
N TYR A 241 6.79 5.32 5.30
CA TYR A 241 6.13 4.05 4.97
C TYR A 241 4.73 4.26 4.35
N ILE A 242 4.02 5.33 4.73
CA ILE A 242 2.76 5.72 4.08
C ILE A 242 3.03 6.10 2.63
N ALA A 243 4.01 6.99 2.42
CA ALA A 243 4.40 7.46 1.09
C ALA A 243 4.88 6.31 0.20
N ALA A 244 5.71 5.40 0.74
CA ALA A 244 6.16 4.20 0.03
C ALA A 244 5.00 3.31 -0.40
N THR A 245 4.02 3.08 0.47
CA THR A 245 2.84 2.24 0.18
C THR A 245 1.99 2.83 -0.95
N LEU A 246 1.78 4.14 -0.94
CA LEU A 246 1.04 4.86 -1.98
C LEU A 246 1.80 4.86 -3.31
N LYS A 247 3.12 5.11 -3.26
CA LYS A 247 4.00 5.05 -4.44
C LYS A 247 3.98 3.65 -5.05
N GLN A 248 4.06 2.60 -4.23
CA GLN A 248 4.02 1.22 -4.70
C GLN A 248 2.68 0.91 -5.36
N SER A 249 1.57 1.41 -4.82
CA SER A 249 0.24 1.25 -5.40
C SER A 249 0.12 1.91 -6.78
N ILE A 250 0.62 3.14 -6.92
CA ILE A 250 0.71 3.87 -8.21
C ILE A 250 1.56 3.08 -9.21
N ASN A 251 2.73 2.59 -8.79
CA ASN A 251 3.63 1.83 -9.66
C ASN A 251 3.01 0.50 -10.09
N SER A 252 2.37 -0.22 -9.18
CA SER A 252 1.72 -1.52 -9.47
C SER A 252 0.65 -1.37 -10.53
N TYR A 253 -0.22 -0.36 -10.42
CA TYR A 253 -1.26 -0.10 -11.42
C TYR A 253 -0.66 0.31 -12.76
N ARG A 254 0.36 1.17 -12.76
CA ARG A 254 1.02 1.61 -13.99
C ARG A 254 1.69 0.44 -14.72
N GLN A 255 2.38 -0.44 -13.99
CA GLN A 255 3.20 -1.51 -14.56
C GLN A 255 2.39 -2.76 -14.93
N ILE A 256 1.33 -3.07 -14.17
CA ILE A 256 0.58 -4.32 -14.32
C ILE A 256 -0.73 -4.11 -15.06
N ALA A 257 -1.47 -3.05 -14.73
CA ALA A 257 -2.80 -2.78 -15.26
C ALA A 257 -2.82 -1.72 -16.37
N ASP A 258 -1.65 -1.17 -16.72
CA ASP A 258 -1.50 -0.10 -17.72
C ASP A 258 -2.34 1.17 -17.39
N PHE A 259 -2.49 1.46 -16.10
CA PHE A 259 -3.20 2.64 -15.60
C PHE A 259 -2.34 3.51 -14.70
N ASP A 260 -2.24 4.79 -15.04
CA ASP A 260 -1.65 5.80 -14.16
C ASP A 260 -2.70 6.38 -13.22
N ILE A 261 -2.66 5.98 -11.95
CA ILE A 261 -3.57 6.47 -10.90
C ILE A 261 -2.97 7.65 -10.09
N SER A 262 -1.84 8.21 -10.50
CA SER A 262 -1.13 9.30 -9.78
C SER A 262 -1.88 10.63 -9.75
N LYS A 263 -2.98 10.77 -10.47
CA LYS A 263 -3.86 11.95 -10.43
C LYS A 263 -5.18 11.70 -9.70
N ASN A 264 -5.41 10.50 -9.19
CA ASN A 264 -6.63 10.15 -8.46
C ASN A 264 -6.31 9.68 -7.02
N PRO A 265 -6.33 10.59 -6.03
CA PRO A 265 -6.03 10.23 -4.66
C PRO A 265 -7.08 9.31 -4.03
N GLY A 266 -8.33 9.32 -4.48
CA GLY A 266 -9.33 8.38 -4.04
C GLY A 266 -8.98 6.93 -4.36
N LEU A 267 -8.42 6.67 -5.54
CA LEU A 267 -7.93 5.32 -5.88
C LEU A 267 -6.77 4.89 -5.01
N THR A 268 -5.80 5.77 -4.76
CA THR A 268 -4.70 5.43 -3.86
C THR A 268 -5.16 5.23 -2.41
N ALA A 269 -6.14 5.99 -1.93
CA ALA A 269 -6.72 5.82 -0.60
C ALA A 269 -7.52 4.50 -0.49
N THR A 270 -8.20 4.10 -1.57
CA THR A 270 -8.85 2.79 -1.69
C THR A 270 -7.84 1.66 -1.54
N LEU A 271 -6.71 1.75 -2.24
CA LEU A 271 -5.65 0.73 -2.19
C LEU A 271 -4.90 0.74 -0.86
N TYR A 272 -4.75 1.90 -0.24
CA TYR A 272 -4.20 2.02 1.10
C TYR A 272 -5.07 1.30 2.13
N ASN A 273 -6.39 1.50 2.06
CA ASN A 273 -7.34 0.86 2.96
C ASN A 273 -7.46 -0.66 2.75
N THR A 274 -7.48 -1.09 1.50
CA THR A 274 -7.78 -2.49 1.15
C THR A 274 -6.53 -3.37 1.04
N GLY A 275 -5.36 -2.78 0.81
CA GLY A 275 -4.13 -3.50 0.48
C GLY A 275 -4.22 -4.27 -0.84
N GLY A 276 -3.19 -5.08 -1.10
CA GLY A 276 -3.17 -6.02 -2.23
C GLY A 276 -3.15 -5.34 -3.61
N ALA A 277 -2.46 -4.20 -3.74
CA ALA A 277 -2.46 -3.40 -4.97
C ALA A 277 -2.05 -4.21 -6.22
N GLU A 278 -1.01 -5.04 -6.14
CA GLU A 278 -0.60 -5.90 -7.26
C GLU A 278 -1.69 -6.90 -7.67
N ALA A 279 -2.26 -7.62 -6.70
CA ALA A 279 -3.29 -8.63 -7.00
C ALA A 279 -4.51 -7.99 -7.68
N ARG A 280 -4.90 -6.80 -7.23
CA ARG A 280 -5.98 -6.01 -7.83
C ARG A 280 -5.61 -5.51 -9.23
N ALA A 281 -4.39 -5.02 -9.41
CA ALA A 281 -3.90 -4.58 -10.72
C ALA A 281 -3.86 -5.76 -11.72
N ARG A 282 -3.42 -6.95 -11.31
CA ARG A 282 -3.46 -8.16 -12.14
C ARG A 282 -4.89 -8.55 -12.51
N ALA A 283 -5.81 -8.53 -11.54
CA ALA A 283 -7.21 -8.82 -11.81
C ALA A 283 -7.83 -7.85 -12.82
N LEU A 284 -7.55 -6.54 -12.68
CA LEU A 284 -7.98 -5.51 -13.62
C LEU A 284 -7.37 -5.70 -15.01
N ALA A 285 -6.07 -6.01 -15.08
CA ALA A 285 -5.38 -6.28 -16.34
C ALA A 285 -5.99 -7.47 -17.08
N SER A 286 -6.25 -8.57 -16.37
CA SER A 286 -6.88 -9.77 -16.93
C SER A 286 -8.29 -9.49 -17.44
N GLU A 287 -9.10 -8.76 -16.67
CA GLU A 287 -10.45 -8.38 -17.09
C GLU A 287 -10.43 -7.48 -18.32
N ASN A 288 -9.53 -6.48 -18.38
CA ASN A 288 -9.43 -5.60 -19.54
C ASN A 288 -8.82 -6.29 -20.77
N ALA A 289 -7.96 -7.29 -20.58
CA ALA A 289 -7.51 -8.14 -21.69
C ALA A 289 -8.70 -8.93 -22.29
N ARG A 290 -9.55 -9.50 -21.44
CA ARG A 290 -10.79 -10.19 -21.87
C ARG A 290 -11.73 -9.23 -22.60
N ARG A 291 -12.01 -8.05 -22.02
CA ARG A 291 -12.85 -7.02 -22.64
C ARG A 291 -12.36 -6.58 -24.02
N ARG A 292 -11.06 -6.35 -24.17
CA ARG A 292 -10.47 -6.00 -25.47
C ARG A 292 -10.64 -7.11 -26.50
N ALA A 293 -10.49 -8.38 -26.11
CA ALA A 293 -10.76 -9.51 -26.99
C ALA A 293 -12.23 -9.58 -27.43
N ASP A 294 -13.14 -9.15 -26.56
CA ASP A 294 -14.59 -9.09 -26.81
C ASP A 294 -15.05 -7.79 -27.50
N GLY A 295 -14.12 -6.90 -27.91
CA GLY A 295 -14.44 -5.60 -28.51
C GLY A 295 -15.09 -4.60 -27.56
N GLN A 296 -14.96 -4.80 -26.25
CA GLN A 296 -15.50 -3.94 -25.19
C GLN A 296 -14.46 -2.94 -24.70
N GLU A 297 -14.95 -1.77 -24.28
CA GLU A 297 -14.11 -0.74 -23.65
C GLU A 297 -13.49 -1.24 -22.32
N PRO A 298 -12.22 -0.87 -22.04
CA PRO A 298 -11.59 -1.14 -20.76
C PRO A 298 -12.36 -0.54 -19.59
N VAL A 299 -12.41 -1.26 -18.48
CA VAL A 299 -12.90 -0.72 -17.21
C VAL A 299 -11.78 0.00 -16.49
N LEU A 300 -12.09 1.20 -16.00
CA LEU A 300 -11.20 1.95 -15.14
C LEU A 300 -11.24 1.41 -13.70
N PRO A 301 -10.15 1.55 -12.93
CA PRO A 301 -10.18 1.28 -11.50
C PRO A 301 -11.20 2.18 -10.79
N GLN A 302 -11.82 1.64 -9.74
CA GLN A 302 -12.89 2.30 -9.00
C GLN A 302 -12.53 2.42 -7.52
N GLU A 303 -13.00 3.51 -6.92
CA GLU A 303 -12.84 3.77 -5.50
C GLU A 303 -13.79 2.92 -4.62
N ASN A 304 -13.36 2.62 -3.40
CA ASN A 304 -14.26 2.19 -2.34
C ASN A 304 -14.76 3.42 -1.55
N TYR A 305 -15.50 3.19 -0.47
CA TYR A 305 -16.01 4.25 0.42
C TYR A 305 -14.92 5.20 0.97
N TYR A 306 -13.67 4.74 1.17
CA TYR A 306 -12.54 5.62 1.52
C TYR A 306 -12.20 6.56 0.38
N GLY A 307 -11.93 5.98 -0.78
CA GLY A 307 -11.53 6.75 -1.94
C GLY A 307 -12.61 7.72 -2.38
N TRP A 308 -13.86 7.31 -2.24
CA TRP A 308 -15.02 8.14 -2.54
C TRP A 308 -15.04 9.40 -1.69
N LEU A 309 -14.88 9.26 -0.37
CA LEU A 309 -14.80 10.41 0.54
C LEU A 309 -13.66 11.35 0.16
N VAL A 310 -12.46 10.81 -0.09
CA VAL A 310 -11.27 11.60 -0.40
C VAL A 310 -11.47 12.43 -1.67
N ASN A 311 -12.03 11.83 -2.71
CA ASN A 311 -12.35 12.53 -3.95
C ASN A 311 -13.46 13.58 -3.75
N SER A 312 -14.50 13.26 -2.97
CA SER A 312 -15.60 14.19 -2.67
C SER A 312 -15.14 15.40 -1.84
N LYS A 313 -14.04 15.27 -1.08
CA LYS A 313 -13.44 16.34 -0.27
C LYS A 313 -12.17 16.92 -0.88
N LEU A 314 -11.87 16.59 -2.14
CA LEU A 314 -10.55 16.85 -2.74
C LEU A 314 -10.18 18.34 -2.76
N ASP A 315 -11.11 19.21 -3.13
CA ASP A 315 -10.86 20.66 -3.19
C ASP A 315 -10.61 21.25 -1.80
N GLU A 316 -11.38 20.81 -0.80
CA GLU A 316 -11.21 21.21 0.59
C GLU A 316 -9.83 20.77 1.11
N LEU A 317 -9.43 19.52 0.86
CA LEU A 317 -8.13 18.99 1.30
C LEU A 317 -6.96 19.66 0.58
N ARG A 318 -7.08 19.94 -0.73
CA ARG A 318 -6.06 20.64 -1.52
C ARG A 318 -5.81 22.05 -1.02
N SER A 319 -6.82 22.73 -0.48
CA SER A 319 -6.63 24.08 0.08
C SER A 319 -5.61 24.15 1.24
N LEU A 320 -5.24 23.00 1.82
CA LEU A 320 -4.24 22.92 2.89
C LEU A 320 -2.80 22.72 2.38
N PHE A 321 -2.59 22.29 1.13
CA PHE A 321 -1.32 21.75 0.63
C PHE A 321 -0.77 22.48 -0.59
#